data_AF-A0A2V5Z8Z4-F1
#
_entry.id   AF-A0A2V5Z8Z4-F1
#
_cell.length_a   1.000
_cell.length_b   1.000
_cell.length_c   1.000
_cell.angle_alpha   90.00
_cell.angle_beta   90.00
_cell.angle_gamma   90.00
#
_symmetry.space_group_name_H-M   'P 1'
#
loop_
_entity.id
_entity.type
_entity.pdbx_description
1 polymer ?
#
loop_
_entity_poly.entity_id
_entity_poly.type
_entity_poly.pdbx_seq_one_letter_code
_entity_poly.pdbx_strand_id
1 'polypeptide(L)'
;MDAFPRLADLQEIRKVPGDLPLHIFAGSDDPVGQRLEGVRVLIDRYHSAGLGSIAHDFYSGGRHEILHELNRRDVITNLLVWMSSIVERRS
;
A
#
# COMPACT_ATOMS: atom_id res chain seq x y z
N MET A 1 -2.99 -16.55 -17.59
CA MET A 1 -2.78 -15.15 -17.16
C MET A 1 -4.12 -14.68 -16.59
N ASP A 2 -4.58 -15.34 -15.51
CA ASP A 2 -6.01 -15.34 -15.10
C ASP A 2 -6.23 -14.84 -13.66
N ALA A 3 -5.19 -14.29 -13.03
CA ALA A 3 -5.23 -13.79 -11.66
C ALA A 3 -5.64 -12.31 -11.57
N PHE A 4 -5.32 -11.51 -12.59
CA PHE A 4 -5.61 -10.07 -12.61
C PHE A 4 -7.08 -9.70 -12.38
N PRO A 5 -8.08 -10.45 -12.89
CA PRO A 5 -9.49 -10.14 -12.62
C PRO A 5 -9.84 -10.29 -11.14
N ARG A 6 -9.32 -11.32 -10.46
CA ARG A 6 -9.60 -11.59 -9.04
C ARG A 6 -8.99 -10.56 -8.10
N LEU A 7 -7.78 -10.07 -8.42
CA LEU A 7 -7.11 -9.04 -7.62
C LEU A 7 -7.84 -7.69 -7.66
N ALA A 8 -8.64 -7.46 -8.71
CA ALA A 8 -9.44 -6.26 -8.90
C ALA A 8 -10.90 -6.43 -8.45
N ASP A 9 -11.32 -7.65 -8.11
CA ASP A 9 -12.71 -7.97 -7.80
C ASP A 9 -13.08 -7.45 -6.40
N LEU A 10 -14.08 -6.57 -6.36
CA LEU A 10 -14.59 -5.97 -5.14
C LEU A 10 -15.07 -7.01 -4.12
N GLN A 11 -15.65 -8.13 -4.59
CA GLN A 11 -16.14 -9.20 -3.71
C GLN A 11 -15.00 -9.99 -3.07
N GLU A 12 -13.87 -10.13 -3.77
CA GLU A 12 -12.67 -10.75 -3.20
C GLU A 12 -12.00 -9.81 -2.18
N ILE A 13 -11.91 -8.51 -2.49
CA ILE A 13 -11.32 -7.51 -1.58
C ILE A 13 -12.14 -7.40 -0.28
N ARG A 14 -13.47 -7.48 -0.36
CA ARG A 14 -14.38 -7.44 0.82
C ARG A 14 -14.19 -8.60 1.82
N LYS A 15 -13.44 -9.65 1.46
CA LYS A 15 -13.09 -10.72 2.40
C LYS A 15 -12.00 -10.31 3.39
N VAL A 16 -11.28 -9.21 3.12
CA VAL A 16 -10.32 -8.62 4.06
C VAL A 16 -11.10 -7.92 5.19
N PRO A 17 -10.73 -8.09 6.47
CA PRO A 17 -11.37 -7.37 7.57
C PRO A 17 -11.26 -5.85 7.38
N GLY A 18 -12.39 -5.15 7.44
CA GLY A 18 -12.44 -3.70 7.13
C GLY A 18 -11.66 -2.81 8.11
N ASP A 19 -11.40 -3.31 9.31
CA ASP A 19 -10.62 -2.67 10.37
C ASP A 19 -9.14 -3.08 10.39
N LEU A 20 -8.72 -3.97 9.48
CA LEU A 20 -7.32 -4.36 9.35
C LEU A 20 -6.50 -3.14 8.90
N PRO A 21 -5.49 -2.70 9.69
CA PRO A 21 -4.61 -1.63 9.26
C PRO A 21 -3.76 -2.06 8.07
N LEU A 22 -3.81 -1.28 7.00
CA LEU A 22 -3.00 -1.47 5.80
C LEU A 22 -2.04 -0.30 5.61
N HIS A 23 -0.82 -0.60 5.21
CA HIS A 23 0.17 0.39 4.79
C HIS A 23 0.67 0.05 3.40
N ILE A 24 0.53 1.00 2.48
CA ILE A 24 0.92 0.85 1.08
C ILE A 24 2.03 1.86 0.80
N PHE A 25 3.20 1.40 0.40
CA PHE A 25 4.30 2.29 0.03
C PHE A 25 4.90 1.92 -1.32
N ALA A 26 5.22 2.94 -2.12
CA ALA A 26 5.71 2.76 -3.48
C ALA A 26 6.63 3.90 -3.92
N GLY A 27 7.51 3.61 -4.88
CA GLY A 27 8.31 4.61 -5.56
C GLY A 27 7.53 5.34 -6.65
N SER A 28 7.76 6.65 -6.83
CA SER A 28 7.06 7.45 -7.85
C SER A 28 7.36 7.05 -9.29
N ASP A 29 8.53 6.46 -9.51
CA ASP A 29 9.07 6.17 -10.83
C ASP A 29 8.98 4.67 -11.16
N ASP A 30 8.23 3.91 -10.36
CA ASP A 30 7.97 2.49 -10.61
C ASP A 30 7.03 2.31 -11.83
N PRO A 31 7.52 1.75 -12.96
CA PRO A 31 6.66 1.48 -14.12
C PRO A 31 5.63 0.37 -13.85
N VAL A 32 5.89 -0.54 -12.91
CA VAL A 32 4.96 -1.64 -12.57
C VAL A 32 3.71 -1.07 -11.90
N GLY A 33 3.89 -0.13 -10.96
CA GLY A 33 2.80 0.65 -10.35
C GLY A 33 2.21 1.74 -11.26
N GLN A 34 2.59 1.78 -12.54
CA GLN A 34 2.20 2.83 -13.49
C GLN A 34 2.54 4.24 -12.98
N ARG A 35 3.71 4.41 -12.36
CA ARG A 35 4.14 5.66 -11.72
C ARG A 35 3.10 6.20 -10.74
N LEU A 36 2.74 5.34 -9.77
CA LEU A 36 1.73 5.53 -8.73
C LEU A 36 0.27 5.43 -9.19
N GLU A 37 -0.06 5.58 -10.47
CA GLU A 37 -1.46 5.57 -10.91
C GLU A 37 -2.17 4.24 -10.59
N GLY A 38 -1.49 3.11 -10.86
CA GLY A 38 -2.03 1.79 -10.53
C GLY A 38 -2.19 1.57 -9.02
N VAL A 39 -1.31 2.18 -8.22
CA VAL A 39 -1.35 2.10 -6.75
C VAL A 39 -2.48 2.98 -6.19
N ARG A 40 -2.73 4.15 -6.79
CA ARG A 40 -3.87 5.02 -6.43
C ARG A 40 -5.19 4.33 -6.72
N VAL A 41 -5.34 3.74 -7.90
CA VAL A 41 -6.51 2.93 -8.26
C VAL A 41 -6.72 1.78 -7.28
N LEU A 42 -5.64 1.14 -6.81
CA LEU A 42 -5.73 0.08 -5.81
C LEU A 42 -6.27 0.62 -4.47
N ILE A 43 -5.75 1.75 -3.99
CA ILE A 43 -6.20 2.40 -2.75
C ILE A 43 -7.68 2.77 -2.84
N ASP A 44 -8.11 3.35 -3.96
CA ASP A 44 -9.52 3.72 -4.18
C ASP A 44 -10.44 2.50 -4.19
N ARG A 45 -10.00 1.38 -4.75
CA ARG A 45 -10.73 0.10 -4.71
C ARG A 45 -10.84 -0.44 -3.29
N TYR A 46 -9.78 -0.36 -2.51
CA TYR A 46 -9.80 -0.79 -1.11
C TYR A 46 -10.77 0.06 -0.29
N HIS A 47 -10.76 1.39 -0.46
CA HIS A 47 -11.77 2.26 0.14
C HIS A 47 -13.19 1.91 -0.30
N SER A 48 -13.41 1.69 -1.60
CA SER A 48 -14.71 1.29 -2.15
C SER A 48 -15.20 -0.07 -1.63
N ALA A 49 -14.27 -0.95 -1.23
CA ALA A 49 -14.56 -2.24 -0.61
C ALA A 49 -14.88 -2.14 0.89
N GLY A 50 -14.72 -0.97 1.51
CA GLY A 50 -15.00 -0.74 2.93
C GLY A 50 -13.78 -0.86 3.85
N LEU A 51 -12.56 -0.91 3.29
CA LEU A 51 -11.34 -0.86 4.09
C LEU A 51 -11.07 0.59 4.49
N GLY A 52 -11.20 0.88 5.78
CA GLY A 52 -11.12 2.24 6.32
C GLY A 52 -9.74 2.63 6.84
N SER A 53 -8.94 1.65 7.29
CA SER A 53 -7.65 1.89 7.94
C SER A 53 -6.49 1.74 6.95
N ILE A 54 -6.37 2.69 6.02
CA ILE A 54 -5.32 2.66 4.98
C ILE A 54 -4.39 3.86 5.14
N ALA A 55 -3.11 3.59 5.36
CA ALA A 55 -2.02 4.56 5.28
C ALA A 55 -1.22 4.34 3.99
N HIS A 56 -0.61 5.40 3.46
CA HIS A 56 0.27 5.27 2.31
C HIS A 56 1.41 6.28 2.31
N ASP A 57 2.56 5.88 1.77
CA ASP A 57 3.73 6.74 1.57
C ASP A 57 4.29 6.56 0.15
N PHE A 58 4.52 7.67 -0.55
CA PHE A 58 5.12 7.64 -1.89
C PHE A 58 6.46 8.34 -1.92
N TYR A 59 7.47 7.66 -2.46
CA TYR A 59 8.85 8.10 -2.41
C TYR A 59 9.31 8.60 -3.78
N SER A 60 9.62 9.90 -3.86
CA SER A 60 10.05 10.56 -5.09
C SER A 60 11.35 9.94 -5.63
N GLY A 61 11.37 9.62 -6.92
CA GLY A 61 12.50 9.01 -7.62
C GLY A 61 12.71 7.52 -7.33
N GLY A 62 11.97 6.95 -6.38
CA GLY A 62 12.02 5.52 -6.07
C GLY A 62 11.39 4.68 -7.19
N ARG A 63 11.91 3.48 -7.41
CA ARG A 63 11.35 2.50 -8.37
C ARG A 63 10.70 1.32 -7.63
N HIS A 64 10.75 0.13 -8.19
CA HIS A 64 9.99 -1.02 -7.76
C HIS A 64 10.45 -1.61 -6.41
N GLU A 65 11.76 -1.80 -6.23
CA GLU A 65 12.32 -2.44 -5.03
C GLU A 65 12.60 -1.42 -3.92
N ILE A 66 11.58 -0.65 -3.51
CA ILE A 66 11.75 0.57 -2.71
C ILE A 66 12.48 0.39 -1.35
N LEU A 67 12.50 -0.85 -0.82
CA LEU A 67 13.29 -1.23 0.37
C LEU A 67 14.81 -1.39 0.08
N HIS A 68 15.22 -1.37 -1.18
CA HIS A 68 16.61 -1.49 -1.65
C HIS A 68 17.03 -0.31 -2.55
N GLU A 69 16.17 0.71 -2.70
CA GLU A 69 16.44 1.92 -3.49
C GLU A 69 17.10 3.02 -2.65
N LEU A 70 17.38 4.17 -3.28
CA LEU A 70 17.95 5.36 -2.63
C LEU A 70 17.16 5.83 -1.40
N ASN A 71 15.84 5.68 -1.43
CA ASN A 71 14.94 6.10 -0.35
C ASN A 71 14.85 5.08 0.80
N ARG A 72 15.60 3.97 0.77
CA ARG A 72 15.50 2.86 1.74
C ARG A 72 15.45 3.32 3.21
N ARG A 73 16.25 4.32 3.57
CA ARG A 73 16.29 4.82 4.96
C ARG A 73 14.95 5.44 5.37
N ASP A 74 14.38 6.27 4.51
CA ASP A 74 13.10 6.93 4.78
C ASP A 74 11.97 5.89 4.80
N VAL A 75 12.01 4.94 3.87
CA VAL A 75 11.04 3.84 3.79
C VAL A 75 11.02 3.02 5.07
N ILE A 76 12.19 2.58 5.54
CA ILE A 76 12.30 1.78 6.77
C ILE A 76 11.85 2.60 7.98
N THR A 77 12.25 3.88 8.05
CA THR A 77 11.86 4.77 9.15
C THR A 77 10.34 4.91 9.23
N ASN A 78 9.69 5.25 8.12
CA ASN A 78 8.25 5.46 8.05
C ASN A 78 7.48 4.17 8.33
N LEU A 79 7.96 3.02 7.81
CA LEU A 79 7.38 1.71 8.09
C LEU A 79 7.44 1.37 9.59
N LEU A 80 8.59 1.60 10.24
CA LEU A 80 8.74 1.37 11.69
C LEU A 80 7.83 2.29 12.50
N VAL A 81 7.76 3.58 12.16
CA VAL A 81 6.85 4.54 12.81
C VAL A 81 5.40 4.10 12.67
N TRP A 82 4.99 3.69 11.47
CA TRP A 82 3.64 3.19 11.25
C TRP A 82 3.36 1.93 12.09
N MET A 83 4.24 0.93 12.06
CA MET A 83 4.06 -0.30 12.83
C MET A 83 3.97 -0.04 14.35
N SER A 84 4.86 0.79 14.89
CA SER A 84 4.81 1.18 16.31
C SER A 84 3.46 1.81 16.67
N SER A 85 2.95 2.72 15.83
CA SER A 85 1.64 3.34 16.05
C SER A 85 0.48 2.34 16.03
N ILE A 86 0.60 1.21 15.32
CA ILE A 86 -0.43 0.15 15.29
C ILE A 86 -0.35 -0.69 16.57
N VAL A 87 0.86 -1.02 17.02
CA VAL A 87 1.07 -1.79 18.26
C VAL A 87 0.59 -1.01 19.47
N GLU A 88 0.90 0.29 19.54
CA GLU A 88 0.46 1.18 20.63
C GLU A 88 -1.06 1.30 20.68
N ARG A 89 -1.75 1.39 19.53
CA ARG A 89 -3.23 1.46 19.47
C ARG A 89 -3.94 0.18 19.91
N ARG A 90 -3.23 -0.95 19.95
CA ARG A 90 -3.76 -2.27 20.34
C ARG A 90 -3.39 -2.66 21.77
N SER A 91 -2.56 -1.86 22.45
CA SER A 91 -2.17 -2.05 23.86
C SER A 91 -3.14 -1.35 24.78
#